data_AF-A0A7C5JJ33-F1
#
_entry.id   AF-A0A7C5JJ33-F1
#
_cell.length_a   1.000
_cell.length_b   1.000
_cell.length_c   1.000
_cell.angle_alpha   90.00
_cell.angle_beta   90.00
_cell.angle_gamma   90.00
#
_symmetry.space_group_name_H-M   'P 1'
#
loop_
_entity.id
_entity.type
_entity.pdbx_description
1 polymer ?
#
loop_
_entity_poly.entity_id
_entity_poly.type
_entity_poly.pdbx_seq_one_letter_code
_entity_poly.pdbx_strand_id
1 'polypeptide(L)'
;MQYKFCKIFLSVIITATLFISNIYATIITNNLTTIDTLVLYNQDVVDRYNGEQETKIEHLITTTNNIFKDSGLNIRLNVVKMQQYYLDSNYTARTIIKKIQNDTNITHLRNSVGADEVIIYRPYREDGVCGIGYINQGN
;
A
#
# COMPACT_ATOMS: atom_id res chain seq x y z
N MET A 1 -60.74 36.69 -13.83
CA MET A 1 -60.51 35.36 -14.47
C MET A 1 -59.89 35.62 -15.83
N GLN A 2 -58.80 34.91 -16.13
CA GLN A 2 -57.73 35.31 -17.05
C GLN A 2 -58.12 35.29 -18.53
N TYR A 3 -57.66 36.31 -19.27
CA TYR A 3 -57.79 36.44 -20.72
C TYR A 3 -56.53 35.92 -21.43
N LYS A 4 -56.74 35.14 -22.50
CA LYS A 4 -55.76 34.76 -23.52
C LYS A 4 -55.22 35.99 -24.25
N PHE A 5 -53.90 36.16 -24.26
CA PHE A 5 -53.09 36.94 -25.23
C PHE A 5 -51.65 36.39 -25.08
N CYS A 6 -50.77 36.21 -26.05
CA CYS A 6 -50.72 36.48 -27.48
C CYS A 6 -49.54 35.61 -27.99
N LYS A 7 -49.75 34.71 -28.97
CA LYS A 7 -48.65 34.20 -29.79
C LYS A 7 -48.24 35.34 -30.73
N ILE A 8 -46.95 35.44 -31.04
CA ILE A 8 -46.30 36.38 -31.99
C ILE A 8 -45.57 37.52 -31.28
N PHE A 9 -44.37 37.22 -30.76
CA PHE A 9 -43.18 38.07 -30.89
C PHE A 9 -41.98 37.11 -30.95
N LEU A 10 -41.46 36.90 -32.16
CA LEU A 10 -40.12 37.40 -32.53
C LEU A 10 -39.01 36.54 -31.87
N SER A 11 -38.59 35.41 -32.45
CA SER A 11 -37.75 35.31 -33.66
C SER A 11 -36.47 36.18 -33.66
N VAL A 12 -35.91 36.52 -32.49
CA VAL A 12 -34.56 37.09 -32.41
C VAL A 12 -33.87 36.49 -31.19
N ILE A 13 -33.08 35.43 -31.41
CA ILE A 13 -31.76 35.11 -30.84
C ILE A 13 -31.40 33.75 -31.47
N ILE A 14 -31.20 33.76 -32.79
CA ILE A 14 -30.24 32.85 -33.42
C ILE A 14 -29.05 33.75 -33.71
N THR A 15 -28.09 33.80 -32.80
CA THR A 15 -26.68 34.00 -33.14
C THR A 15 -25.82 33.67 -31.94
N ALA A 16 -24.93 32.71 -32.14
CA ALA A 16 -23.61 32.63 -31.53
C ALA A 16 -23.57 32.36 -30.02
N THR A 17 -23.56 31.08 -29.66
CA THR A 17 -22.32 30.47 -29.16
C THR A 17 -22.45 28.95 -29.19
N LEU A 18 -21.72 28.36 -30.14
CA LEU A 18 -21.18 27.03 -30.05
C LEU A 18 -20.41 26.86 -28.73
N PHE A 19 -20.16 25.59 -28.40
CA PHE A 19 -19.46 25.07 -27.23
C PHE A 19 -20.37 24.80 -26.02
N ILE A 20 -21.27 23.82 -26.20
CA ILE A 20 -21.46 22.84 -25.14
C ILE A 20 -20.12 22.12 -25.02
N SER A 21 -19.21 22.66 -24.20
CA SER A 21 -18.02 21.95 -23.78
C SER A 21 -18.51 20.72 -23.02
N ASN A 22 -18.49 19.58 -23.70
CA ASN A 22 -18.42 18.28 -23.05
C ASN A 22 -17.12 18.27 -22.24
N ILE A 23 -17.17 18.82 -21.04
CA ILE A 23 -16.17 18.59 -20.02
C ILE A 23 -16.40 17.14 -19.58
N TYR A 24 -15.86 16.21 -20.35
CA TYR A 24 -15.47 14.94 -19.79
C TYR A 24 -14.35 15.29 -18.80
N ALA A 25 -14.74 15.59 -17.56
CA ALA A 25 -13.82 15.48 -16.46
C ALA A 25 -13.42 14.01 -16.45
N THR A 26 -12.27 13.68 -17.03
CA THR A 26 -11.61 12.42 -16.78
C THR A 26 -11.38 12.39 -15.28
N ILE A 27 -12.26 11.70 -14.54
CA ILE A 27 -12.01 11.36 -13.16
C ILE A 27 -10.79 10.45 -13.24
N ILE A 28 -9.60 11.01 -13.00
CA ILE A 28 -8.42 10.21 -12.72
C ILE A 28 -8.79 9.55 -11.39
N THR A 29 -9.40 8.37 -11.46
CA THR A 29 -9.52 7.50 -10.31
C THR A 29 -8.10 7.08 -10.01
N ASN A 30 -7.41 7.88 -9.20
CA ASN A 30 -6.26 7.42 -8.45
C ASN A 30 -6.81 6.31 -7.54
N ASN A 31 -6.85 5.08 -8.05
CA ASN A 31 -7.29 3.90 -7.32
C ASN A 31 -6.20 3.52 -6.33
N LEU A 32 -6.49 3.64 -5.03
CA LEU A 32 -5.55 3.32 -3.96
C LEU A 32 -5.09 1.87 -4.13
N THR A 33 -3.80 1.69 -4.43
CA THR A 33 -3.22 0.35 -4.49
C THR A 33 -2.88 -0.09 -3.07
N THR A 34 -3.53 -1.14 -2.59
CA THR A 34 -3.18 -1.76 -1.30
C THR A 34 -2.22 -2.92 -1.57
N ILE A 35 -1.12 -2.95 -0.83
CA ILE A 35 -0.14 -4.05 -0.83
C ILE A 35 -0.34 -4.82 0.47
N ASP A 36 -0.91 -6.02 0.35
CA ASP A 36 -1.16 -6.89 1.49
C ASP A 36 0.16 -7.53 1.93
N THR A 37 0.51 -7.38 3.20
CA THR A 37 1.85 -7.66 3.71
C THR A 37 1.80 -8.70 4.84
N LEU A 38 2.58 -9.76 4.68
CA LEU A 38 2.93 -10.69 5.76
C LEU A 38 4.20 -10.18 6.46
N VAL A 39 4.13 -9.92 7.77
CA VAL A 39 5.29 -9.53 8.55
C VAL A 39 5.81 -10.72 9.35
N LEU A 40 7.06 -11.10 9.15
CA LEU A 40 7.78 -12.09 9.93
C LEU A 40 8.66 -11.42 10.97
N TYR A 41 8.66 -11.92 12.21
CA TYR A 41 9.54 -11.42 13.27
C TYR A 41 10.13 -12.55 14.10
N ASN A 42 11.31 -12.33 14.68
CA ASN A 42 11.98 -13.32 15.54
C ASN A 42 11.68 -13.10 17.03
N GLN A 43 11.98 -14.10 17.88
CA GLN A 43 11.88 -13.97 19.34
C GLN A 43 12.67 -12.75 19.87
N ASP A 44 13.84 -12.45 19.31
CA ASP A 44 14.64 -11.27 19.69
C ASP A 44 13.84 -9.95 19.60
N VAL A 45 12.86 -9.86 18.71
CA VAL A 45 12.00 -8.68 18.57
C VAL A 45 11.01 -8.61 19.74
N VAL A 46 10.41 -9.76 20.09
CA VAL A 46 9.49 -9.91 21.22
C VAL A 46 10.20 -9.49 22.50
N ASP A 47 11.41 -10.02 22.72
CA ASP A 47 12.21 -9.73 23.91
C ASP A 47 12.61 -8.25 23.97
N ARG A 48 13.02 -7.67 22.82
CA ARG A 48 13.42 -6.26 22.75
C ARG A 48 12.29 -5.29 23.07
N TYR A 49 11.07 -5.64 22.68
CA TYR A 49 9.89 -4.79 22.88
C TYR A 49 8.99 -5.28 24.02
N ASN A 50 9.47 -6.19 24.89
CA ASN A 50 8.73 -6.70 26.05
C ASN A 50 7.33 -7.24 25.70
N GLY A 51 7.19 -7.90 24.55
CA GLY A 51 5.89 -8.39 24.06
C GLY A 51 5.07 -7.38 23.24
N GLU A 52 5.54 -6.13 23.10
CA GLU A 52 4.87 -5.06 22.34
C GLU A 52 5.39 -4.94 20.89
N GLN A 53 5.90 -6.03 20.31
CA GLN A 53 6.42 -6.04 18.95
C GLN A 53 5.39 -5.60 17.90
N GLU A 54 4.12 -5.97 18.07
CA GLU A 54 3.05 -5.64 17.12
C GLU A 54 2.85 -4.13 17.06
N THR A 55 2.69 -3.47 18.22
CA THR A 55 2.62 -2.01 18.35
C THR A 55 3.78 -1.32 17.63
N LYS A 56 5.01 -1.83 17.78
CA LYS A 56 6.18 -1.24 17.11
C LYS A 56 6.12 -1.42 15.58
N ILE A 57 5.74 -2.60 15.10
CA ILE A 57 5.61 -2.89 13.67
C ILE A 57 4.49 -2.03 13.06
N GLU A 58 3.33 -1.93 13.70
CA GLU A 58 2.21 -1.10 13.27
C GLU A 58 2.59 0.38 13.18
N HIS A 59 3.37 0.87 14.14
CA HIS A 59 3.89 2.24 14.10
C HIS A 59 4.79 2.47 12.88
N LEU A 60 5.67 1.52 12.53
CA LEU A 60 6.52 1.62 11.34
C LEU A 60 5.67 1.62 10.06
N ILE A 61 4.70 0.71 9.95
CA ILE A 61 3.78 0.64 8.79
C ILE A 61 2.96 1.93 8.66
N THR A 62 2.45 2.45 9.76
CA THR A 62 1.70 3.72 9.78
C THR A 62 2.58 4.87 9.31
N THR A 63 3.84 4.91 9.78
CA THR A 63 4.80 5.93 9.35
C THR A 63 5.09 5.83 7.86
N THR A 64 5.30 4.61 7.32
CA THR A 64 5.49 4.39 5.89
C THR A 64 4.27 4.82 5.06
N ASN A 65 3.07 4.49 5.52
CA ASN A 65 1.83 4.90 4.85
C ASN A 65 1.63 6.43 4.85
N ASN A 66 2.04 7.11 5.92
CA ASN A 66 2.06 8.58 5.95
C ASN A 66 3.06 9.14 4.93
N ILE A 67 4.25 8.55 4.81
CA ILE A 67 5.24 8.95 3.81
C ILE A 67 4.70 8.79 2.38
N PHE A 68 4.04 7.66 2.08
CA PHE A 68 3.41 7.45 0.77
C PHE A 68 2.35 8.51 0.47
N LYS A 69 1.47 8.78 1.43
CA LYS A 69 0.43 9.81 1.32
C LYS A 69 1.02 11.20 1.11
N ASP A 70 2.00 11.59 1.93
CA ASP A 70 2.63 12.91 1.88
C ASP A 70 3.43 13.10 0.59
N SER A 71 3.91 12.01 -0.01
CA SER A 71 4.57 12.00 -1.32
C SER A 71 3.60 11.98 -2.50
N GLY A 72 2.28 12.04 -2.26
CA GLY A 72 1.26 11.94 -3.31
C GLY A 72 1.19 10.58 -3.99
N LEU A 73 1.80 9.54 -3.40
CA LEU A 73 1.75 8.18 -3.92
C LEU A 73 0.44 7.53 -3.46
N ASN A 74 -0.28 6.98 -4.43
CA ASN A 74 -1.57 6.37 -4.16
C ASN A 74 -1.44 4.86 -3.86
N ILE A 75 -0.57 4.56 -2.89
CA ILE A 75 -0.26 3.21 -2.43
C ILE A 75 -0.36 3.14 -0.90
N ARG A 76 -0.64 1.96 -0.35
CA ARG A 76 -0.68 1.73 1.10
C ARG A 76 -0.30 0.29 1.42
N LEU A 77 0.52 0.10 2.46
CA LEU A 77 0.75 -1.21 3.06
C LEU A 77 -0.41 -1.57 4.00
N ASN A 78 -0.91 -2.79 3.86
CA ASN A 78 -1.89 -3.38 4.76
C ASN A 78 -1.31 -4.65 5.37
N VAL A 79 -1.10 -4.69 6.69
CA VAL A 79 -0.59 -5.91 7.33
C VAL A 79 -1.75 -6.89 7.48
N VAL A 80 -1.71 -7.98 6.71
CA VAL A 80 -2.74 -9.03 6.76
C VAL A 80 -2.43 -10.08 7.82
N LYS A 81 -1.15 -10.26 8.17
CA LYS A 81 -0.72 -11.14 9.26
C LYS A 81 0.66 -10.76 9.77
N MET A 82 0.84 -10.86 11.08
CA MET A 82 2.16 -10.94 11.72
C MET A 82 2.39 -12.37 12.19
N GLN A 83 3.58 -12.91 11.96
CA GLN A 83 3.92 -14.29 12.31
C GLN A 83 5.32 -14.34 12.92
N GLN A 84 5.40 -14.84 14.15
CA GLN A 84 6.69 -15.21 14.71
C GLN A 84 7.30 -16.36 13.89
N TYR A 85 8.54 -16.20 13.47
CA TYR A 85 9.28 -17.16 12.67
C TYR A 85 10.72 -17.24 13.16
N TYR A 86 11.22 -18.46 13.37
CA TYR A 86 12.57 -18.66 13.88
C TYR A 86 13.62 -18.25 12.83
N LEU A 87 14.44 -17.27 13.20
CA LEU A 87 15.61 -16.85 12.44
C LEU A 87 16.85 -17.06 13.28
N ASP A 88 17.85 -17.75 12.73
CA ASP A 88 19.16 -17.86 13.39
C ASP A 88 19.75 -16.45 13.53
N SER A 89 20.09 -16.08 14.77
CA SER A 89 20.62 -14.77 15.10
C SER A 89 21.95 -14.46 14.38
N ASN A 90 22.69 -15.49 13.97
CA ASN A 90 23.97 -15.37 13.28
C ASN A 90 23.83 -15.13 11.77
N TYR A 91 22.63 -15.24 11.21
CA TYR A 91 22.44 -14.99 9.78
C TYR A 91 22.51 -13.50 9.48
N THR A 92 23.20 -13.16 8.39
CA THR A 92 23.18 -11.82 7.79
C THR A 92 21.84 -11.58 7.10
N ALA A 93 21.48 -10.33 6.86
CA ALA A 93 20.29 -9.95 6.10
C ALA A 93 20.24 -10.68 4.74
N ARG A 94 21.40 -10.79 4.05
CA ARG A 94 21.51 -11.48 2.75
C ARG A 94 21.21 -12.98 2.84
N THR A 95 21.63 -13.63 3.91
CA THR A 95 21.31 -15.04 4.15
C THR A 95 19.83 -15.21 4.46
N ILE A 96 19.26 -14.33 5.27
CA ILE A 96 17.85 -14.37 5.66
C ILE A 96 16.93 -14.18 4.46
N ILE A 97 17.14 -13.15 3.63
CA ILE A 97 16.23 -12.90 2.50
C ILE A 97 16.21 -14.08 1.53
N LYS A 98 17.36 -14.72 1.27
CA LYS A 98 17.46 -15.92 0.44
C LYS A 98 16.78 -17.13 1.09
N LYS A 99 16.93 -17.29 2.41
CA LYS A 99 16.28 -18.38 3.14
C LYS A 99 14.76 -18.26 3.07
N ILE A 100 14.22 -17.07 3.34
CA ILE A 100 12.78 -16.81 3.31
C ILE A 100 12.22 -16.94 1.89
N GLN A 101 12.94 -16.45 0.87
CA GLN A 101 12.54 -16.59 -0.53
C GLN A 101 12.36 -18.07 -0.95
N ASN A 102 13.19 -18.98 -0.41
CA ASN A 102 13.16 -20.40 -0.74
C ASN A 102 12.36 -21.25 0.28
N ASP A 103 11.76 -20.64 1.30
CA ASP A 103 10.98 -21.36 2.30
C ASP A 103 9.56 -21.61 1.78
N THR A 104 9.25 -22.88 1.52
CA THR A 104 7.93 -23.30 1.02
C THR A 104 6.82 -23.05 2.04
N ASN A 105 7.10 -23.16 3.34
CA ASN A 105 6.10 -22.91 4.39
C ASN A 105 5.74 -21.42 4.43
N ILE A 106 6.72 -20.53 4.29
CA ILE A 106 6.45 -19.10 4.16
C ILE A 106 5.70 -18.79 2.88
N THR A 107 6.06 -19.43 1.77
CA THR A 107 5.36 -19.28 0.49
C THR A 107 3.88 -19.69 0.63
N HIS A 108 3.62 -20.84 1.26
CA HIS A 108 2.25 -21.29 1.54
C HIS A 108 1.51 -20.34 2.49
N LEU A 109 2.15 -19.88 3.56
CA LEU A 109 1.55 -18.94 4.49
C LEU A 109 1.18 -17.64 3.79
N ARG A 110 2.11 -17.04 3.04
CA ARG A 110 1.89 -15.82 2.24
C ARG A 110 0.68 -15.97 1.33
N ASN A 111 0.61 -17.05 0.57
CA ASN A 111 -0.51 -17.32 -0.33
C ASN A 111 -1.82 -17.54 0.44
N SER A 112 -1.80 -18.23 1.59
CA SER A 112 -3.00 -18.54 2.38
C SER A 112 -3.65 -17.31 3.00
N VAL A 113 -2.87 -16.26 3.28
CA VAL A 113 -3.35 -15.00 3.85
C VAL A 113 -3.54 -13.91 2.79
N GLY A 114 -3.31 -14.23 1.51
CA GLY A 114 -3.41 -13.28 0.41
C GLY A 114 -2.37 -12.16 0.44
N ALA A 115 -1.19 -12.38 1.01
CA ALA A 115 -0.14 -11.36 1.04
C ALA A 115 0.59 -11.25 -0.32
N ASP A 116 0.77 -10.01 -0.78
CA ASP A 116 1.57 -9.65 -1.94
C ASP A 116 3.07 -9.70 -1.61
N GLU A 117 3.44 -9.17 -0.43
CA GLU A 117 4.82 -9.03 0.04
C GLU A 117 5.07 -9.72 1.39
N VAL A 118 6.32 -10.13 1.62
CA VAL A 118 6.81 -10.59 2.93
C VAL A 118 7.89 -9.63 3.44
N ILE A 119 7.64 -9.02 4.59
CA ILE A 119 8.61 -8.18 5.31
C ILE A 119 9.19 -8.97 6.47
N ILE A 120 10.51 -8.95 6.65
CA ILE A 120 11.17 -9.55 7.81
C ILE A 120 11.64 -8.43 8.73
N TYR A 121 11.10 -8.39 9.94
CA TYR A 121 11.49 -7.45 10.98
C TYR A 121 12.37 -8.14 12.03
N ARG A 122 13.60 -7.62 12.21
CA ARG A 122 14.56 -8.12 13.20
C ARG A 122 15.43 -6.98 13.72
N PRO A 123 16.04 -7.13 14.91
CA PRO A 123 17.07 -6.19 15.36
C PRO A 123 18.30 -6.23 14.45
N TYR A 124 18.98 -5.08 14.33
CA TYR A 124 20.26 -4.98 13.60
C TYR A 124 21.35 -5.83 14.27
N ARG A 125 22.22 -6.43 13.46
CA ARG A 125 23.27 -7.38 13.91
C ARG A 125 24.66 -7.06 13.35
N GLU A 126 24.95 -5.79 13.09
CA GLU A 126 26.29 -5.34 12.66
C GLU A 126 26.80 -6.03 11.38
N ASP A 127 25.90 -6.49 10.52
CA ASP A 127 26.20 -7.14 9.23
C ASP A 127 26.38 -6.13 8.08
N GLY A 128 26.55 -4.85 8.42
CA GLY A 128 26.83 -3.75 7.50
C GLY A 128 25.60 -3.18 6.78
N VAL A 129 24.40 -3.74 6.99
CA VAL A 129 23.15 -3.27 6.36
C VAL A 129 21.97 -3.32 7.32
N CYS A 130 21.17 -2.25 7.40
CA CYS A 130 19.97 -2.21 8.26
C CYS A 130 18.70 -2.73 7.57
N GLY A 131 18.79 -3.13 6.29
CA GLY A 131 17.69 -3.64 5.51
C GLY A 131 18.13 -3.93 4.08
N ILE A 132 17.53 -4.95 3.46
CA ILE A 132 17.69 -5.28 2.05
C ILE A 132 16.36 -5.71 1.47
N GLY A 133 16.15 -5.40 0.19
CA GLY A 133 14.99 -5.81 -0.58
C GLY A 133 15.39 -6.09 -2.02
N TYR A 134 14.67 -6.99 -2.67
CA TYR A 134 14.84 -7.17 -4.11
C TYR A 134 14.13 -6.05 -4.85
N ILE A 135 14.81 -5.43 -5.81
CA ILE A 135 14.24 -4.38 -6.64
C ILE A 135 13.64 -5.03 -7.89
N ASN A 136 12.38 -4.69 -8.18
CA ASN A 136 11.68 -5.13 -9.38
C ASN A 136 11.79 -6.64 -9.62
N GLN A 137 11.44 -7.45 -8.62
CA GLN A 137 11.16 -8.86 -8.86
C GLN A 137 9.87 -8.97 -9.67
N GLY A 138 9.97 -8.69 -10.97
CA GLY A 138 9.03 -9.15 -11.97
C GLY A 138 9.38 -10.58 -12.32
N ASN A 139 8.39 -11.47 -12.27
CA ASN A 139 8.46 -12.76 -12.95
C ASN A 139 8.54 -12.54 -14.47
#